data_AF-A0A956JG49-F1
#
_entry.id   AF-A0A956JG49-F1
#
_cell.length_a   1.000
_cell.length_b   1.000
_cell.length_c   1.000
_cell.angle_alpha   90.00
_cell.angle_beta   90.00
_cell.angle_gamma   90.00
#
_symmetry.space_group_name_H-M   'P 1'
#
loop_
_entity.id
_entity.type
_entity.pdbx_description
1 polymer ?
#
loop_
_entity_poly.entity_id
_entity_poly.type
_entity_poly.pdbx_seq_one_letter_code
_entity_poly.pdbx_strand_id
1 'polypeptide(L)'
;RAQRRAADQALADAIDARGLLWFADYWRARPILAGKRRIDPEHRAAMEARLLAQRPAGLAGSLRGMGTGAMPPLWRRLGALELPTLWLTGEDDPKFTSIAAEACAAAPRSRHMVLADAGHTAHLEAPAAFLAAAASFVAQLDQS
;
A
#
# COMPACT_ATOMS: atom_id res chain seq x y z
N ARG A 1 7.64 -4.07 -16.47
CA ARG A 1 8.42 -3.12 -15.63
C ARG A 1 8.76 -1.81 -16.36
N ALA A 2 9.23 -1.82 -17.62
CA ALA A 2 9.51 -0.60 -18.39
C ALA A 2 8.30 0.35 -18.45
N GLN A 3 7.11 -0.17 -18.78
CA GLN A 3 5.85 0.60 -18.74
C GLN A 3 5.59 1.28 -17.39
N ARG A 4 5.88 0.57 -16.28
CA ARG A 4 5.69 1.13 -14.94
C ARG A 4 6.69 2.25 -14.65
N ARG A 5 7.97 2.09 -15.03
CA ARG A 5 8.98 3.16 -14.90
C ARG A 5 8.56 4.40 -15.68
N ALA A 6 8.11 4.22 -16.93
CA ALA A 6 7.64 5.33 -17.76
C ALA A 6 6.43 6.04 -17.13
N ALA A 7 5.48 5.29 -16.57
CA ALA A 7 4.33 5.87 -15.87
C ALA A 7 4.73 6.62 -14.57
N ASP A 8 5.66 6.06 -13.78
CA ASP A 8 6.18 6.70 -12.57
C ASP A 8 6.95 7.99 -12.93
N GLN A 9 7.75 7.98 -14.01
CA GLN A 9 8.44 9.15 -14.54
C GLN A 9 7.47 10.23 -15.01
N ALA A 10 6.47 9.87 -15.82
CA ALA A 10 5.48 10.82 -16.33
C ALA A 10 4.69 11.48 -15.18
N LEU A 11 4.36 10.71 -14.13
CA LEU A 11 3.71 11.27 -12.95
C LEU A 11 4.64 12.21 -12.18
N ALA A 12 5.92 11.85 -12.03
CA ALA A 12 6.92 12.72 -11.39
C ALA A 12 7.07 14.05 -12.13
N ASP A 13 7.16 14.01 -13.47
CA ASP A 13 7.26 15.20 -14.31
C ASP A 13 6.00 16.07 -14.21
N ALA A 14 4.82 15.45 -14.13
CA ALA A 14 3.57 16.16 -13.93
C ALA A 14 3.46 16.81 -12.54
N ILE A 15 4.01 16.20 -11.48
CA ILE A 15 4.09 16.80 -10.15
C ILE A 15 4.99 18.04 -10.17
N ASP A 16 6.16 17.95 -10.82
CA ASP A 16 7.10 19.06 -10.94
C ASP A 16 6.49 20.23 -11.72
N ALA A 17 5.74 19.94 -12.79
CA ALA A 17 5.12 20.95 -13.64
C ALA A 17 3.83 21.56 -13.07
N ARG A 18 2.99 20.76 -12.41
CA ARG A 18 1.60 21.15 -12.03
C ARG A 18 1.42 21.36 -10.52
N GLY A 19 2.42 20.99 -9.73
CA GLY A 19 2.43 21.18 -8.29
C GLY A 19 1.50 20.25 -7.52
N LEU A 20 1.43 20.52 -6.21
CA LEU A 20 0.87 19.59 -5.22
C LEU A 20 -0.65 19.51 -5.22
N LEU A 21 -1.34 20.63 -5.48
CA LEU A 21 -2.81 20.65 -5.54
C LEU A 21 -3.32 19.74 -6.66
N TRP A 22 -2.72 19.87 -7.85
CA TRP A 22 -3.03 18.97 -8.96
C TRP A 22 -2.78 17.50 -8.59
N PHE A 23 -1.63 17.22 -7.97
CA PHE A 23 -1.30 15.86 -7.56
C PHE A 23 -2.30 15.32 -6.55
N ALA A 24 -2.74 16.13 -5.58
CA ALA A 24 -3.72 15.72 -4.57
C ALA A 24 -5.05 15.30 -5.22
N ASP A 25 -5.55 16.09 -6.17
CA ASP A 25 -6.78 15.77 -6.91
C ASP A 25 -6.62 14.52 -7.77
N TYR A 26 -5.53 14.43 -8.53
CA TYR A 26 -5.19 13.25 -9.32
C TYR A 26 -5.11 11.98 -8.44
N TRP A 27 -4.46 12.10 -7.28
CA TRP A 27 -4.25 10.98 -6.38
C TRP A 27 -5.56 10.54 -5.73
N ARG A 28 -6.40 11.47 -5.27
CA ARG A 28 -7.71 11.18 -4.65
C ARG A 28 -8.66 10.48 -5.63
N ALA A 29 -8.58 10.81 -6.92
CA ALA A 29 -9.44 10.23 -7.94
C ALA A 29 -9.08 8.79 -8.34
N ARG A 30 -7.96 8.22 -7.84
CA ARG A 30 -7.52 6.88 -8.27
C ARG A 30 -8.50 5.79 -7.78
N PRO A 31 -8.97 4.87 -8.66
CA PRO A 31 -9.92 3.81 -8.27
C PRO A 31 -9.43 2.93 -7.12
N ILE A 32 -8.12 2.66 -7.05
CA ILE A 32 -7.52 1.88 -5.95
C ILE A 32 -7.73 2.52 -4.57
N LEU A 33 -7.99 3.83 -4.51
CA LEU A 33 -8.25 4.56 -3.28
C LEU A 33 -9.74 4.82 -3.03
N ALA A 34 -10.63 4.18 -3.80
CA ALA A 34 -12.07 4.28 -3.63
C ALA A 34 -12.53 3.89 -2.21
N GLY A 35 -11.84 2.97 -1.57
CA GLY A 35 -12.10 2.53 -0.19
C GLY A 35 -11.93 3.62 0.88
N LYS A 36 -11.18 4.70 0.59
CA LYS A 36 -10.98 5.84 1.52
C LYS A 36 -12.27 6.53 1.95
N ARG A 37 -13.39 6.29 1.24
CA ARG A 37 -14.72 6.75 1.61
C ARG A 37 -15.18 6.18 2.97
N ARG A 38 -14.70 4.99 3.34
CA ARG A 38 -15.00 4.31 4.62
C ARG A 38 -14.18 4.85 5.79
N ILE A 39 -13.07 5.53 5.52
CA ILE A 39 -12.22 6.12 6.56
C ILE A 39 -12.98 7.28 7.22
N ASP A 40 -12.85 7.35 8.54
CA ASP A 40 -13.38 8.45 9.34
C ASP A 40 -13.03 9.83 8.72
N PRO A 41 -14.00 10.77 8.64
CA PRO A 41 -13.79 12.06 7.98
C PRO A 41 -12.64 12.89 8.55
N GLU A 42 -12.42 12.88 9.86
CA GLU A 42 -11.34 13.62 10.51
C GLU A 42 -9.98 13.03 10.12
N HIS A 43 -9.86 11.70 10.18
CA HIS A 43 -8.67 11.00 9.72
C HIS A 43 -8.40 11.25 8.22
N ARG A 44 -9.44 11.24 7.39
CA ARG A 44 -9.31 11.55 5.96
C ARG A 44 -8.82 12.98 5.74
N ALA A 45 -9.38 13.96 6.45
CA ALA A 45 -8.92 15.35 6.38
C ALA A 45 -7.46 15.49 6.82
N ALA A 46 -7.05 14.81 7.89
CA ALA A 46 -5.66 14.78 8.35
C ALA A 46 -4.71 14.17 7.31
N MET A 47 -5.12 13.08 6.62
CA MET A 47 -4.34 12.50 5.52
C MET A 47 -4.15 13.49 4.36
N GLU A 48 -5.19 14.24 4.03
CA GLU A 48 -5.15 15.25 2.98
C GLU A 48 -4.23 16.42 3.34
N ALA A 49 -4.34 16.93 4.58
CA ALA A 49 -3.43 17.95 5.09
C ALA A 49 -1.97 17.47 5.06
N ARG A 50 -1.70 16.22 5.45
CA ARG A 50 -0.36 15.62 5.38
C ARG A 50 0.18 15.51 3.96
N LEU A 51 -0.68 15.19 2.99
CA LEU A 51 -0.31 15.17 1.58
C LEU A 51 0.02 16.57 1.08
N LEU A 52 -0.79 17.57 1.43
CA LEU A 52 -0.57 18.97 1.06
C LEU A 52 0.61 19.63 1.78
N ALA A 53 1.12 19.02 2.85
CA ALA A 53 2.36 19.42 3.52
C ALA A 53 3.63 18.79 2.90
N GLN A 54 3.49 17.89 1.91
CA GLN A 54 4.65 17.29 1.24
C GLN A 54 5.34 18.29 0.29
N ARG A 55 6.61 18.04 -0.02
CA ARG A 55 7.34 18.78 -1.05
C ARG A 55 7.17 18.10 -2.41
N PRO A 56 6.76 18.81 -3.48
CA PRO A 56 6.65 18.24 -4.83
C PRO A 56 7.89 17.48 -5.28
N ALA A 57 9.07 18.08 -5.10
CA ALA A 57 10.35 17.44 -5.43
C ALA A 57 10.61 16.14 -4.66
N GLY A 58 10.09 16.02 -3.42
CA GLY A 58 10.20 14.79 -2.64
C GLY A 58 9.30 13.67 -3.18
N LEU A 59 8.06 14.00 -3.58
CA LEU A 59 7.13 13.06 -4.20
C LEU A 59 7.64 12.59 -5.57
N ALA A 60 8.08 13.53 -6.41
CA ALA A 60 8.65 13.23 -7.73
C ALA A 60 9.94 12.40 -7.60
N GLY A 61 10.83 12.75 -6.67
CA GLY A 61 12.03 11.97 -6.37
C GLY A 61 11.73 10.54 -5.91
N SER A 62 10.72 10.36 -5.05
CA SER A 62 10.27 9.04 -4.60
C SER A 62 9.75 8.18 -5.76
N LEU A 63 8.96 8.74 -6.68
CA LEU A 63 8.50 8.01 -7.87
C LEU A 63 9.66 7.56 -8.76
N ARG A 64 10.66 8.43 -8.96
CA ARG A 64 11.83 8.15 -9.79
C ARG A 64 12.77 7.11 -9.18
N GLY A 65 13.02 7.18 -7.87
CA GLY A 65 13.98 6.32 -7.17
C GLY A 65 13.39 5.06 -6.54
N MET A 66 12.14 5.13 -6.06
CA MET A 66 11.49 4.08 -5.26
C MET A 66 10.17 3.59 -5.87
N GLY A 67 9.83 4.04 -7.07
CA GLY A 67 8.68 3.52 -7.80
C GLY A 67 8.79 2.00 -8.05
N THR A 68 7.66 1.30 -8.07
CA THR A 68 7.62 -0.15 -8.34
C THR A 68 8.21 -0.55 -9.70
N GLY A 69 8.34 0.41 -10.63
CA GLY A 69 9.08 0.20 -11.87
C GLY A 69 10.61 0.13 -11.66
N ALA A 70 11.14 0.90 -10.71
CA ALA A 70 12.56 1.04 -10.40
C ALA A 70 13.05 -0.01 -9.39
N MET A 71 12.20 -0.41 -8.44
CA MET A 71 12.56 -1.39 -7.41
C MET A 71 12.96 -2.76 -8.01
N PRO A 72 14.03 -3.40 -7.48
CA PRO A 72 14.38 -4.76 -7.85
C PRO A 72 13.25 -5.74 -7.52
N PRO A 73 13.00 -6.76 -8.36
CA PRO A 73 12.03 -7.78 -8.03
C PRO A 73 12.54 -8.69 -6.91
N LEU A 74 11.78 -8.78 -5.82
CA LEU A 74 12.16 -9.58 -4.65
C LEU A 74 11.47 -10.95 -4.59
N TRP A 75 10.64 -11.31 -5.58
CA TRP A 75 9.89 -12.56 -5.62
C TRP A 75 10.74 -13.81 -5.37
N ARG A 76 11.92 -13.92 -6.01
CA ARG A 76 12.83 -15.06 -5.82
C ARG A 76 13.48 -15.12 -4.43
N ARG A 77 13.41 -14.04 -3.65
CA ARG A 77 13.96 -13.94 -2.30
C ARG A 77 12.94 -14.26 -1.21
N LEU A 78 11.65 -14.38 -1.55
CA LEU A 78 10.60 -14.68 -0.57
C LEU A 78 10.81 -16.04 0.11
N GLY A 79 11.37 -17.03 -0.61
CA GLY A 79 11.70 -18.34 -0.03
C GLY A 79 12.77 -18.30 1.07
N ALA A 80 13.55 -17.22 1.15
CA ALA A 80 14.54 -17.01 2.21
C ALA A 80 13.97 -16.28 3.44
N LEU A 81 12.67 -15.98 3.45
CA LEU A 81 12.02 -15.32 4.58
C LEU A 81 11.66 -16.35 5.65
N GLU A 82 12.57 -16.54 6.61
CA GLU A 82 12.42 -17.51 7.71
C GLU A 82 11.60 -16.97 8.91
N LEU A 83 11.30 -15.67 8.89
CA LEU A 83 10.49 -15.03 9.92
C LEU A 83 9.00 -15.27 9.66
N PRO A 84 8.20 -15.53 10.71
CA PRO A 84 6.74 -15.50 10.62
C PRO A 84 6.28 -14.20 9.98
N THR A 85 5.41 -14.31 8.97
CA THR A 85 4.95 -13.15 8.20
C THR A 85 3.44 -13.20 8.04
N LEU A 86 2.76 -12.11 8.41
CA LEU A 86 1.33 -11.93 8.15
C LEU A 86 1.13 -10.93 7.01
N TRP A 87 0.43 -11.35 5.97
CA TRP A 87 -0.05 -10.49 4.90
C TRP A 87 -1.52 -10.13 5.18
N LEU A 88 -1.83 -8.84 5.19
CA LEU A 88 -3.19 -8.33 5.38
C LEU A 88 -3.61 -7.54 4.15
N THR A 89 -4.71 -7.92 3.52
CA THR A 89 -5.30 -7.21 2.37
C THR A 89 -6.78 -6.96 2.60
N GLY A 90 -7.35 -5.99 1.89
CA GLY A 90 -8.79 -5.78 1.85
C GLY A 90 -9.46 -6.61 0.77
N GLU A 91 -10.68 -7.07 1.04
CA GLU A 91 -11.54 -7.80 0.10
C GLU A 91 -11.78 -7.03 -1.22
N ASP A 92 -11.94 -5.71 -1.14
CA ASP A 92 -12.17 -4.84 -2.31
C ASP A 92 -10.89 -4.53 -3.12
N ASP A 93 -9.74 -5.08 -2.73
CA ASP A 93 -8.48 -4.97 -3.47
C ASP A 93 -8.05 -6.33 -4.05
N PRO A 94 -8.74 -6.84 -5.09
CA PRO A 94 -8.49 -8.17 -5.65
C PRO A 94 -7.06 -8.29 -6.20
N LYS A 95 -6.49 -7.18 -6.69
CA LYS A 95 -5.12 -7.15 -7.21
C LYS A 95 -4.11 -7.47 -6.12
N PHE A 96 -4.16 -6.74 -4.99
CA PHE A 96 -3.18 -6.96 -3.93
C PHE A 96 -3.49 -8.22 -3.11
N THR A 97 -4.76 -8.63 -3.03
CA THR A 97 -5.15 -9.94 -2.49
C THR A 97 -4.53 -11.09 -3.28
N SER A 98 -4.55 -11.06 -4.62
CA SER A 98 -3.86 -12.06 -5.45
C SER A 98 -2.34 -12.05 -5.22
N ILE A 99 -1.73 -10.86 -5.21
CA ILE A 99 -0.28 -10.70 -4.98
C ILE A 99 0.12 -11.25 -3.61
N ALA A 100 -0.68 -10.98 -2.56
CA ALA A 100 -0.43 -11.48 -1.22
C ALA A 100 -0.55 -13.01 -1.14
N ALA A 101 -1.53 -13.61 -1.83
CA ALA A 101 -1.65 -15.06 -1.93
C ALA A 101 -0.45 -15.70 -2.62
N GLU A 102 0.02 -15.13 -3.73
CA GLU A 102 1.25 -15.56 -4.41
C GLU A 102 2.48 -15.44 -3.51
N ALA A 103 2.61 -14.32 -2.78
CA ALA A 103 3.72 -14.11 -1.86
C ALA A 103 3.67 -15.09 -0.68
N CYS A 104 2.47 -15.39 -0.19
CA CYS A 104 2.24 -16.35 0.88
C CYS A 104 2.55 -17.79 0.46
N ALA A 105 2.34 -18.15 -0.81
CA ALA A 105 2.73 -19.46 -1.34
C ALA A 105 4.26 -19.59 -1.51
N ALA A 106 4.97 -18.47 -1.70
CA ALA A 106 6.40 -18.44 -1.92
C ALA A 106 7.26 -18.34 -0.63
N ALA A 107 6.67 -17.97 0.51
CA ALA A 107 7.37 -17.80 1.78
C ALA A 107 7.02 -18.95 2.77
N PRO A 108 8.01 -19.59 3.44
CA PRO A 108 7.78 -20.81 4.24
C PRO A 108 6.91 -20.62 5.49
N ARG A 109 6.89 -19.41 6.08
CA ARG A 109 6.20 -19.10 7.35
C ARG A 109 5.24 -17.92 7.20
N SER A 110 4.56 -17.86 6.06
CA SER A 110 3.57 -16.81 5.80
C SER A 110 2.13 -17.24 6.00
N ARG A 111 1.31 -16.28 6.41
CA ARG A 111 -0.14 -16.38 6.45
C ARG A 111 -0.72 -15.17 5.74
N HIS A 112 -1.82 -15.36 5.04
CA HIS A 112 -2.55 -14.29 4.39
C HIS A 112 -3.97 -14.24 4.95
N MET A 113 -4.41 -13.06 5.34
CA MET A 113 -5.77 -12.82 5.81
C MET A 113 -6.38 -11.64 5.05
N VAL A 114 -7.60 -11.84 4.57
CA VAL A 114 -8.38 -10.85 3.84
C VAL A 114 -9.38 -10.22 4.82
N LEU A 115 -9.36 -8.90 4.91
CA LEU A 115 -10.27 -8.11 5.73
C LEU A 115 -11.53 -7.79 4.91
N ALA A 116 -12.68 -8.23 5.41
CA ALA A 116 -13.98 -7.90 4.85
C ALA A 116 -14.22 -6.38 4.90
N ASP A 117 -15.02 -5.87 3.96
CA ASP A 117 -15.43 -4.47 3.87
C ASP A 117 -14.27 -3.45 3.81
N ALA A 118 -13.11 -3.88 3.31
CA ALA A 118 -11.91 -3.06 3.21
C ALA A 118 -11.27 -3.14 1.81
N GLY A 119 -10.67 -2.04 1.35
CA GLY A 119 -9.91 -1.96 0.12
C GLY A 119 -8.40 -1.83 0.35
N HIS A 120 -7.74 -0.97 -0.43
CA HIS A 120 -6.28 -0.88 -0.47
C HIS A 120 -5.66 -0.39 0.84
N THR A 121 -6.34 0.52 1.55
CA THR A 121 -5.88 1.07 2.83
C THR A 121 -6.54 0.34 4.00
N ALA A 122 -6.51 -0.99 3.99
CA ALA A 122 -7.29 -1.84 4.88
C ALA A 122 -7.13 -1.52 6.38
N HIS A 123 -5.93 -1.13 6.82
CA HIS A 123 -5.65 -0.72 8.20
C HIS A 123 -6.39 0.56 8.65
N LEU A 124 -6.80 1.42 7.71
CA LEU A 124 -7.59 2.63 7.99
C LEU A 124 -9.07 2.43 7.68
N GLU A 125 -9.40 1.54 6.75
CA GLU A 125 -10.78 1.27 6.33
C GLU A 125 -11.49 0.31 7.29
N ALA A 126 -10.76 -0.66 7.86
CA ALA A 126 -11.26 -1.60 8.86
C ALA A 126 -10.29 -1.70 10.06
N PRO A 127 -10.08 -0.61 10.83
CA PRO A 127 -9.02 -0.53 11.84
C PRO A 127 -9.18 -1.58 12.95
N ALA A 128 -10.41 -1.86 13.41
CA ALA A 128 -10.67 -2.87 14.42
C ALA A 128 -10.27 -4.29 13.96
N ALA A 129 -10.63 -4.65 12.72
CA ALA A 129 -10.30 -5.94 12.14
C ALA A 129 -8.79 -6.09 11.91
N PHE A 130 -8.14 -5.04 11.41
CA PHE A 130 -6.70 -4.99 11.24
C PHE A 130 -5.96 -5.16 12.59
N LEU A 131 -6.37 -4.43 13.63
CA LEU A 131 -5.77 -4.51 14.96
C LEU A 131 -5.96 -5.89 15.59
N ALA A 132 -7.16 -6.47 15.51
CA ALA A 132 -7.42 -7.81 16.00
C ALA A 132 -6.52 -8.85 15.33
N ALA A 133 -6.34 -8.76 14.02
CA ALA A 133 -5.46 -9.63 13.26
C ALA A 133 -3.99 -9.51 13.67
N ALA A 134 -3.50 -8.27 13.73
CA ALA A 134 -2.13 -7.97 14.10
C ALA A 134 -1.83 -8.43 15.54
N ALA A 135 -2.72 -8.13 16.48
CA ALA A 135 -2.58 -8.54 17.88
C ALA A 135 -2.61 -10.06 18.03
N SER A 136 -3.53 -10.75 17.34
CA SER A 136 -3.60 -12.22 17.35
C SER A 136 -2.30 -12.85 16.80
N PHE A 137 -1.76 -12.27 15.73
CA PHE A 137 -0.50 -12.73 15.16
C PHE A 137 0.67 -12.53 16.10
N VAL A 138 0.83 -11.33 16.68
CA VAL A 138 1.91 -11.05 17.64
C VAL A 138 1.82 -11.97 18.86
N ALA A 139 0.63 -12.15 19.43
CA ALA A 139 0.44 -13.02 20.59
C ALA A 139 0.81 -14.49 20.32
N GLN A 140 0.68 -14.95 19.07
CA GLN A 140 1.09 -16.31 18.67
C GLN A 140 2.61 -16.44 18.52
N LEU A 141 3.33 -15.34 18.27
CA LEU A 141 4.80 -15.33 18.22
C LEU A 141 5.41 -15.38 19.62
N ASP A 142 4.79 -14.73 20.60
CA ASP A 142 5.25 -14.75 21.99
C ASP A 142 5.13 -16.14 22.65
N GLN A 143 4.37 -17.04 22.03
CA GLN A 143 4.12 -18.41 22.49
C GLN A 143 4.99 -19.47 21.77
N SER A 144 5.82 -19.07 20.81
CA SER A 144 6.61 -19.95 19.94
C SER A 144 8.12 -19.76 20.13
#